data_AF-A0A2J6XVI4-F1
#
_entry.id   AF-A0A2J6XVI4-F1
#
_cell.length_a   1.000
_cell.length_b   1.000
_cell.length_c   1.000
_cell.angle_alpha   90.00
_cell.angle_beta   90.00
_cell.angle_gamma   90.00
#
_symmetry.space_group_name_H-M   'P 1'
#
loop_
_entity.id
_entity.type
_entity.pdbx_description
1 polymer ?
#
loop_
_entity_poly.entity_id
_entity_poly.type
_entity_poly.pdbx_seq_one_letter_code
_entity_poly.pdbx_strand_id
1 'polypeptide(L)'
;MAEDRWKKIWEDLKPQIGSFAKKAGDAITDLAKTLGKESVKLAKIAGLKAEILSLEGDKREYLRRLGEEIYKGYKEGRDLTKEEIQKFIEEIEKIEKSIDEKQEEIKKIAEEEKLEPEDVEKIPPSQDE
;
A
#
# COMPACT_ATOMS: atom_id res chain seq x y z
N MET A 1 -1.36 -3.85 -21.35
CA MET A 1 -2.02 -5.17 -21.13
C MET A 1 -1.62 -5.85 -19.81
N ALA A 2 -0.33 -5.92 -19.42
CA ALA A 2 0.08 -6.42 -18.09
C ALA A 2 0.22 -5.30 -17.05
N GLU A 3 0.75 -4.15 -17.47
CA GLU A 3 0.90 -2.94 -16.65
C GLU A 3 -0.45 -2.41 -16.12
N ASP A 4 -1.50 -2.51 -16.94
CA ASP A 4 -2.87 -2.16 -16.57
C ASP A 4 -3.44 -3.06 -15.44
N ARG A 5 -3.00 -4.32 -15.37
CA ARG A 5 -3.46 -5.28 -14.36
C ARG A 5 -2.79 -5.01 -13.02
N TRP A 6 -1.49 -4.75 -13.02
CA TRP A 6 -0.77 -4.33 -11.82
C TRP A 6 -1.33 -3.03 -11.25
N LYS A 7 -1.62 -2.05 -12.11
CA LYS A 7 -2.27 -0.81 -11.69
C LYS A 7 -3.62 -1.08 -11.01
N LYS A 8 -4.43 -1.97 -11.57
CA LYS A 8 -5.72 -2.34 -11.00
C LYS A 8 -5.59 -2.92 -9.59
N ILE A 9 -4.62 -3.80 -9.35
CA ILE A 9 -4.38 -4.39 -8.02
C ILE A 9 -4.10 -3.32 -6.97
N TRP A 10 -3.28 -2.32 -7.31
CA TRP A 10 -2.95 -1.23 -6.39
C TRP A 10 -4.15 -0.32 -6.12
N GLU A 11 -4.97 -0.05 -7.14
CA GLU A 11 -6.23 0.68 -6.95
C GLU A 11 -7.21 -0.09 -6.07
N ASP A 12 -7.34 -1.41 -6.25
CA ASP A 12 -8.24 -2.26 -5.46
C ASP A 12 -7.75 -2.47 -4.02
N LEU A 13 -6.45 -2.29 -3.77
CA LEU A 13 -5.83 -2.35 -2.44
C LEU A 13 -6.11 -1.07 -1.62
N LYS A 14 -6.16 0.12 -2.23
CA LYS A 14 -6.40 1.39 -1.50
C LYS A 14 -7.68 1.44 -0.62
N PRO A 15 -8.86 0.96 -1.06
CA PRO A 15 -10.09 1.06 -0.25
C PRO A 15 -10.16 0.06 0.92
N GLN A 16 -9.18 -0.85 1.03
CA GLN A 16 -9.18 -1.97 1.97
C GLN A 16 -8.64 -1.63 3.37
N ILE A 17 -8.37 -0.34 3.65
CA ILE A 17 -7.74 0.12 4.88
C ILE A 17 -8.77 0.08 6.02
N GLY A 18 -8.76 -1.02 6.78
CA GLY A 18 -9.55 -1.20 8.00
C GLY A 18 -10.12 -2.60 8.24
N SER A 19 -10.12 -3.53 7.25
CA SER A 19 -10.87 -4.80 7.35
C SER A 19 -10.04 -6.10 7.42
N PHE A 20 -8.70 -6.04 7.45
CA PHE A 20 -7.85 -7.23 7.22
C PHE A 20 -7.45 -8.06 8.45
N ALA A 21 -7.85 -7.66 9.65
CA ALA A 21 -7.49 -8.40 10.84
C ALA A 21 -8.37 -9.66 11.02
N LYS A 22 -7.83 -10.84 10.66
CA LYS A 22 -7.78 -12.07 11.53
C LYS A 22 -7.61 -13.44 10.85
N LYS A 23 -7.48 -13.58 9.51
CA LYS A 23 -7.38 -14.92 8.88
C LYS A 23 -6.38 -15.03 7.70
N ALA A 24 -5.27 -14.31 7.76
CA ALA A 24 -4.33 -14.30 6.66
C ALA A 24 -3.45 -15.57 6.58
N GLY A 25 -3.01 -16.14 7.70
CA GLY A 25 -2.08 -17.29 7.71
C GLY A 25 -2.63 -18.57 7.05
N ASP A 26 -3.85 -18.97 7.42
CA ASP A 26 -4.51 -20.14 6.81
C ASP A 26 -4.77 -19.92 5.31
N ALA A 27 -5.21 -18.71 4.94
CA ALA A 27 -5.45 -18.33 3.55
C ALA A 27 -4.17 -18.36 2.70
N ILE A 28 -3.05 -17.87 3.24
CA ILE A 28 -1.73 -17.93 2.58
C ILE A 28 -1.30 -19.38 2.37
N THR A 29 -1.49 -20.23 3.37
CA THR A 29 -1.11 -21.65 3.30
C THR A 29 -1.95 -22.41 2.26
N ASP A 30 -3.25 -22.15 2.22
CA ASP A 30 -4.14 -22.78 1.24
C ASP A 30 -3.91 -22.26 -0.18
N LEU A 31 -3.60 -20.97 -0.35
CA LEU A 31 -3.16 -20.40 -1.62
C LEU A 31 -1.85 -21.02 -2.09
N ALA A 32 -0.86 -21.18 -1.20
CA ALA A 32 0.41 -21.80 -1.51
C ALA A 32 0.23 -23.23 -2.04
N LYS A 33 -0.63 -24.03 -1.39
CA LYS A 33 -0.98 -25.38 -1.85
C LYS A 33 -1.69 -25.37 -3.21
N THR A 34 -2.64 -24.45 -3.39
CA THR A 34 -3.44 -24.34 -4.63
C THR A 34 -2.59 -23.92 -5.82
N LEU A 35 -1.68 -22.97 -5.61
CA LEU A 35 -0.81 -22.42 -6.64
C LEU A 35 0.48 -23.24 -6.82
N GLY A 36 0.78 -24.16 -5.90
CA GLY A 36 2.04 -24.91 -5.88
C GLY A 36 3.26 -24.01 -5.68
N LYS A 37 3.14 -23.00 -4.81
CA LYS A 37 4.15 -21.94 -4.60
C LYS A 37 4.69 -21.94 -3.17
N GLU A 38 5.78 -21.21 -2.95
CA GLU A 38 6.37 -21.09 -1.62
C GLU A 38 5.51 -20.22 -0.70
N SER A 39 5.02 -20.80 0.40
CA SER A 39 4.22 -20.06 1.40
C SER A 39 4.98 -18.88 2.00
N VAL A 40 6.30 -18.98 2.13
CA VAL A 40 7.17 -17.90 2.61
C VAL A 40 7.17 -16.69 1.65
N LYS A 41 7.20 -16.93 0.35
CA LYS A 41 7.15 -15.87 -0.68
C LYS A 41 5.78 -15.20 -0.71
N LEU A 42 4.70 -15.99 -0.59
CA LEU A 42 3.35 -15.44 -0.47
C LEU A 42 3.15 -14.63 0.82
N ALA A 43 3.70 -15.11 1.94
CA ALA A 43 3.69 -14.37 3.21
C ALA A 43 4.45 -13.04 3.08
N LYS A 44 5.60 -13.03 2.39
CA LYS A 44 6.34 -11.80 2.10
C LYS A 44 5.50 -10.80 1.29
N ILE A 45 4.79 -11.26 0.26
CA ILE A 45 3.85 -10.40 -0.49
C ILE A 45 2.73 -9.87 0.41
N ALA A 46 2.19 -10.71 1.29
CA ALA A 46 1.17 -10.31 2.26
C ALA A 46 1.68 -9.20 3.21
N GLY A 47 2.91 -9.33 3.72
CA GLY A 47 3.60 -8.33 4.52
C GLY A 47 3.76 -7.00 3.79
N LEU A 48 4.31 -7.03 2.57
CA LEU A 48 4.49 -5.84 1.75
C LEU A 48 3.16 -5.13 1.44
N LYS A 49 2.08 -5.88 1.19
CA LYS A 49 0.74 -5.30 1.02
C LYS A 49 0.23 -4.63 2.29
N ALA A 50 0.45 -5.21 3.46
CA ALA A 50 0.07 -4.60 4.73
C ALA A 50 0.83 -3.30 5.00
N GLU A 51 2.13 -3.27 4.67
CA GLU A 51 2.94 -2.06 4.75
C GLU A 51 2.45 -0.97 3.78
N ILE A 52 2.12 -1.33 2.54
CA ILE A 52 1.52 -0.39 1.56
C ILE A 52 0.21 0.20 2.12
N LEU A 53 -0.66 -0.61 2.71
CA LEU A 53 -1.90 -0.13 3.33
C LEU A 53 -1.65 0.85 4.47
N SER A 54 -0.64 0.58 5.30
CA SER A 54 -0.22 1.50 6.36
C SER A 54 0.26 2.83 5.79
N LEU A 55 1.15 2.79 4.80
CA LEU A 55 1.69 3.97 4.12
C LEU A 55 0.60 4.79 3.41
N GLU A 56 -0.37 4.14 2.77
CA GLU A 56 -1.55 4.83 2.19
C GLU A 56 -2.41 5.50 3.27
N GLY A 57 -2.50 4.89 4.46
CA GLY A 57 -3.10 5.50 5.65
C GLY A 57 -2.37 6.77 6.07
N ASP A 58 -1.05 6.69 6.21
CA ASP A 58 -0.19 7.82 6.59
C ASP A 58 -0.28 8.95 5.56
N LYS A 59 -0.22 8.64 4.26
CA LYS A 59 -0.39 9.61 3.18
C LYS A 59 -1.71 10.37 3.32
N ARG A 60 -2.82 9.67 3.58
CA ARG A 60 -4.13 10.32 3.79
C ARG A 60 -4.13 11.22 5.02
N GLU A 61 -3.45 10.81 6.08
CA GLU A 61 -3.32 11.62 7.30
C GLU A 61 -2.52 12.91 7.04
N TYR A 62 -1.41 12.86 6.30
CA TYR A 62 -0.66 14.06 5.88
C TYR A 62 -1.50 14.99 5.00
N LEU A 63 -2.24 14.44 4.03
CA LEU A 63 -3.15 15.22 3.18
C LEU A 63 -4.28 15.87 3.99
N ARG A 64 -4.86 15.15 4.96
CA ARG A 64 -5.87 15.67 5.87
C ARG A 64 -5.33 16.85 6.67
N ARG A 65 -4.16 16.66 7.30
CA ARG A 65 -3.50 17.71 8.10
C ARG A 65 -3.16 18.94 7.28
N LEU A 66 -2.66 18.76 6.05
CA LEU A 66 -2.43 19.89 5.13
C LEU A 66 -3.73 20.65 4.85
N GLY A 67 -4.83 19.95 4.57
CA GLY A 67 -6.14 20.56 4.35
C GLY A 67 -6.66 21.30 5.60
N GLU A 68 -6.43 20.76 6.79
CA GLU A 68 -6.80 21.39 8.06
C GLU A 68 -6.02 22.68 8.31
N GLU A 69 -4.71 22.69 8.06
CA GLU A 69 -3.89 23.89 8.19
C GLU A 69 -4.33 24.96 7.18
N ILE A 70 -4.61 24.59 5.92
CA ILE A 70 -5.13 25.52 4.91
C ILE A 70 -6.48 26.12 5.36
N TYR A 71 -7.40 25.28 5.83
CA TYR A 71 -8.70 25.72 6.31
C TYR A 71 -8.58 26.68 7.50
N LYS A 72 -7.73 26.34 8.47
CA LYS A 72 -7.45 27.15 9.65
C LYS A 72 -6.83 28.49 9.26
N GLY A 73 -5.82 28.47 8.40
CA GLY A 73 -5.19 29.68 7.87
C GLY A 73 -6.20 30.62 7.22
N TYR A 74 -7.05 30.09 6.33
CA TYR A 74 -8.10 30.88 5.70
C TYR A 74 -9.05 31.54 6.71
N LYS A 75 -9.47 30.79 7.75
CA LYS A 75 -10.34 31.31 8.81
C LYS A 75 -9.66 32.41 9.65
N GLU A 76 -8.35 32.31 9.83
CA GLU A 76 -7.54 33.24 10.61
C GLU A 76 -7.02 34.43 9.77
N GLY A 77 -7.31 34.47 8.47
CA GLY A 77 -6.81 35.50 7.55
C GLY A 77 -5.31 35.40 7.29
N ARG A 78 -4.73 34.19 7.43
CA ARG A 78 -3.32 33.89 7.22
C ARG A 78 -3.16 32.77 6.19
N ASP A 79 -2.45 33.05 5.12
CA ASP A 79 -2.07 32.00 4.17
C ASP A 79 -0.88 31.18 4.70
N LEU A 80 -0.85 29.88 4.39
CA LEU A 80 0.33 29.06 4.61
C LEU A 80 1.45 29.54 3.69
N THR A 81 2.67 29.55 4.23
CA THR A 81 3.84 29.82 3.40
C THR A 81 4.17 28.62 2.53
N LYS A 82 4.92 28.87 1.45
CA LYS A 82 5.41 27.81 0.57
C LYS A 82 6.21 26.78 1.35
N GLU A 83 7.02 27.20 2.32
CA GLU A 83 7.87 26.34 3.14
C GLU A 83 7.03 25.43 4.06
N GLU A 84 5.89 25.91 4.55
CA GLU A 84 4.98 25.10 5.37
C GLU A 84 4.30 24.02 4.53
N ILE A 85 3.82 24.37 3.34
CA ILE A 85 3.24 23.42 2.38
C ILE A 85 4.31 22.41 1.93
N GLN A 86 5.51 22.89 1.60
CA GLN A 86 6.62 22.06 1.11
C GLN A 86 6.95 20.92 2.08
N LYS A 87 6.90 21.15 3.40
CA LYS A 87 7.12 20.09 4.40
C LYS A 87 6.09 18.97 4.30
N PHE A 88 4.82 19.28 4.06
CA PHE A 88 3.79 18.25 3.86
C PHE A 88 4.02 17.50 2.55
N ILE A 89 4.36 18.21 1.48
CA ILE A 89 4.62 17.60 0.16
C ILE A 89 5.82 16.65 0.22
N GLU A 90 6.92 17.04 0.85
CA GLU A 90 8.12 16.20 0.98
C GLU A 90 7.84 14.89 1.74
N GLU A 91 7.02 14.94 2.79
CA GLU A 91 6.63 13.73 3.51
C GLU A 91 5.70 12.83 2.67
N ILE A 92 4.75 13.42 1.93
CA ILE A 92 3.89 12.68 1.00
C ILE A 92 4.72 12.01 -0.10
N GLU A 93 5.67 12.72 -0.72
CA GLU A 93 6.55 12.18 -1.77
C GLU A 93 7.43 11.04 -1.25
N LYS A 94 7.94 11.14 -0.01
CA LYS A 94 8.69 10.03 0.63
C LYS A 94 7.82 8.79 0.80
N ILE A 95 6.57 8.98 1.23
CA ILE A 95 5.61 7.89 1.40
C ILE A 95 5.29 7.25 0.04
N GLU A 96 5.00 8.05 -0.98
CA GLU A 96 4.72 7.58 -2.35
C GLU A 96 5.88 6.76 -2.90
N LYS A 97 7.11 7.26 -2.76
CA LYS A 97 8.30 6.51 -3.16
C LYS A 97 8.43 5.17 -2.45
N SER A 98 8.14 5.12 -1.15
CA SER A 98 8.19 3.86 -0.39
C SER A 98 7.11 2.87 -0.84
N ILE A 99 5.93 3.35 -1.19
CA ILE A 99 4.86 2.54 -1.77
C ILE A 99 5.33 1.95 -3.10
N ASP A 100 5.90 2.77 -4.00
CA ASP A 100 6.39 2.31 -5.31
C ASP A 100 7.49 1.26 -5.16
N GLU A 101 8.45 1.46 -4.26
CA GLU A 101 9.52 0.49 -3.98
C GLU A 101 8.96 -0.88 -3.54
N LYS A 102 7.94 -0.89 -2.67
CA LYS A 102 7.29 -2.12 -2.21
C LYS A 102 6.45 -2.80 -3.28
N GLN A 103 5.76 -2.01 -4.12
CA GLN A 103 5.03 -2.54 -5.27
C GLN A 103 5.97 -3.23 -6.26
N GLU A 104 7.13 -2.62 -6.53
CA GLU A 104 8.18 -3.22 -7.37
C GLU A 104 8.78 -4.48 -6.74
N GLU A 105 8.94 -4.52 -5.41
CA GLU A 105 9.37 -5.74 -4.72
C GLU A 105 8.34 -6.87 -4.86
N ILE A 106 7.04 -6.57 -4.72
CA ILE A 106 5.98 -7.56 -4.96
C ILE A 106 6.04 -8.08 -6.40
N LYS A 107 6.23 -7.21 -7.40
CA LYS A 107 6.35 -7.61 -8.80
C LYS A 107 7.53 -8.57 -9.01
N LYS A 108 8.70 -8.28 -8.42
CA LYS A 108 9.87 -9.16 -8.50
C LYS A 108 9.60 -10.54 -7.88
N ILE A 109 8.98 -10.58 -6.70
CA ILE A 109 8.61 -11.85 -6.06
C ILE A 109 7.60 -12.62 -6.93
N ALA A 110 6.64 -11.92 -7.54
CA ALA A 110 5.66 -12.52 -8.43
C ALA A 110 6.32 -13.11 -9.69
N GLU A 111 7.30 -12.43 -10.28
CA GLU A 111 8.07 -12.94 -11.42
C GLU A 111 8.89 -14.18 -11.04
N GLU A 112 9.57 -14.17 -9.89
CA GLU A 112 10.32 -15.32 -9.35
C GLU A 112 9.42 -16.56 -9.18
N GLU A 113 8.25 -16.35 -8.57
CA GLU A 113 7.27 -17.39 -8.31
C GLU A 113 6.42 -17.73 -9.54
N LYS A 114 6.56 -17.03 -10.68
CA LYS A 114 5.67 -17.15 -11.86
C LYS A 114 4.19 -17.02 -11.46
N LEU A 115 3.90 -16.00 -10.65
CA LEU A 115 2.55 -15.60 -10.27
C LEU A 115 2.03 -14.61 -11.31
N GLU A 116 0.80 -14.83 -11.75
CA GLU A 116 0.09 -13.82 -12.52
C GLU A 116 -0.43 -12.71 -11.58
N PRO A 117 -0.68 -11.49 -12.08
CA PRO A 117 -1.22 -10.39 -11.27
C PRO A 117 -2.49 -10.81 -10.49
N GLU A 118 -3.35 -11.61 -11.09
CA GLU A 118 -4.60 -12.10 -10.49
C GLU A 118 -4.34 -13.07 -9.31
N ASP A 119 -3.19 -13.75 -9.28
CA ASP A 119 -2.80 -14.57 -8.12
C ASP A 119 -2.27 -13.70 -6.99
N VAL A 120 -1.54 -12.63 -7.33
CA VAL A 120 -1.10 -11.63 -6.37
C VAL A 120 -2.30 -10.95 -5.73
N GLU A 121 -3.34 -10.60 -6.49
CA GLU A 121 -4.57 -9.99 -6.00
C GLU A 121 -5.20 -10.80 -4.85
N LYS A 122 -5.24 -12.14 -4.99
CA LYS A 122 -5.83 -13.08 -4.01
C LYS A 122 -5.07 -13.15 -2.69
N ILE A 123 -3.79 -12.78 -2.66
CA ILE A 123 -2.97 -12.83 -1.44
C ILE A 123 -3.48 -11.74 -0.49
N PRO A 124 -4.05 -12.10 0.67
CA PRO A 124 -4.51 -11.09 1.61
C PRO A 124 -3.30 -10.39 2.24
N PRO A 125 -3.36 -9.08 2.51
CA PRO A 125 -2.38 -8.43 3.36
C PRO A 125 -2.38 -9.07 4.75
N SER A 126 -1.19 -9.25 5.30
CA SER A 126 -0.95 -9.81 6.64
C SER A 126 0.16 -9.03 7.31
N GLN A 127 0.05 -8.80 8.61
CA GLN A 127 1.24 -8.48 9.39
C GLN A 127 1.80 -9.81 9.90
N ASP A 128 3.10 -10.03 9.72
CA ASP A 128 3.78 -11.07 10.48
C ASP A 128 3.66 -10.68 11.97
N GLU A 129 3.10 -11.57 12.80
CA GLU A 129 3.09 -11.42 14.27
C GLU A 129 4.48 -11.56 14.86
#